data_AF-A0A4U1AJP2-F1
#
_entry.id   AF-A0A4U1AJP2-F1
#
_cell.length_a   1.000
_cell.length_b   1.000
_cell.length_c   1.000
_cell.angle_alpha   90.00
_cell.angle_beta   90.00
_cell.angle_gamma   90.00
#
_symmetry.space_group_name_H-M   'P 1'
#
loop_
_entity.id
_entity.type
_entity.pdbx_description
1 polymer ?
#
loop_
_entity_poly.entity_id
_entity_poly.type
_entity_poly.pdbx_seq_one_letter_code
_entity_poly.pdbx_strand_id
1 'polypeptide(L)'
;MLSGKGFSKVYNLSGGIKAWKKEVAVGPEDTGLYLFSGEASAEEVIVTGFGLEMGLRDFYLSMQANVSRDAARSLFGKLAAIELNHEERLVDLYKEVTGNALTLQEFAKKIAEPSMEGGLTTEEYLQRYKIDKESELEILSLAMAIEAQALDLYSRAAEKSKDDATRRVLQQIAADERSHIARLAAFLDEQQALV
;
A
#
# COMPACT_ATOMS: atom_id res chain seq x y z
N MET A 1 1.13 -31.14 -8.17
CA MET A 1 2.41 -30.71 -8.79
C MET A 1 2.14 -30.19 -10.19
N LEU A 2 2.60 -28.98 -10.52
CA LEU A 2 2.37 -28.31 -11.80
C LEU A 2 3.24 -28.84 -12.96
N SER A 3 4.12 -29.81 -12.70
CA SER A 3 4.95 -30.48 -13.71
C SER A 3 4.17 -31.41 -14.65
N GLY A 4 2.88 -31.66 -14.39
CA GLY A 4 2.03 -32.55 -15.20
C GLY A 4 1.14 -31.87 -16.24
N LYS A 5 1.28 -30.54 -16.48
CA LYS A 5 0.36 -29.76 -17.34
C LYS A 5 1.04 -29.02 -18.51
N GLY A 6 2.16 -29.50 -19.02
CA GLY A 6 2.71 -29.04 -20.30
C GLY A 6 3.45 -27.69 -20.29
N PHE A 7 3.85 -27.19 -19.11
CA PHE A 7 4.74 -26.04 -19.01
C PHE A 7 6.18 -26.48 -19.36
N SER A 8 6.71 -25.99 -20.48
CA SER A 8 8.05 -26.36 -21.01
C SER A 8 9.21 -25.64 -20.32
N LYS A 9 8.92 -24.58 -19.55
CA LYS A 9 9.86 -23.93 -18.62
C LYS A 9 9.14 -23.58 -17.33
N VAL A 10 9.53 -24.28 -16.26
CA VAL A 10 9.14 -23.93 -14.89
C VAL A 10 10.35 -23.25 -14.27
N TYR A 11 10.28 -21.94 -14.09
CA TYR A 11 11.26 -21.20 -13.30
C TYR A 11 10.96 -21.45 -11.83
N ASN A 12 11.91 -22.06 -11.14
CA ASN A 12 11.83 -22.29 -9.70
C ASN A 12 12.53 -21.09 -9.04
N LEU A 13 11.77 -20.15 -8.48
CA LEU A 13 12.29 -19.31 -7.39
C LEU A 13 12.78 -20.30 -6.35
N SER A 14 14.07 -20.43 -6.12
CA SER A 14 14.62 -21.43 -5.20
C SER A 14 13.92 -21.32 -3.83
N GLY A 15 12.91 -22.19 -3.61
CA GLY A 15 12.06 -22.29 -2.42
C GLY A 15 10.57 -21.90 -2.54
N GLY A 16 10.08 -21.32 -3.65
CA GLY A 16 8.66 -20.96 -3.82
C GLY A 16 8.07 -20.13 -2.65
N ILE A 17 6.79 -20.30 -2.32
CA ILE A 17 6.17 -19.68 -1.11
C ILE A 17 6.89 -20.06 0.21
N LYS A 18 7.77 -21.08 0.19
CA LYS A 18 8.58 -21.50 1.34
C LYS A 18 9.95 -20.78 1.44
N ALA A 19 10.38 -20.04 0.40
CA ALA A 19 11.50 -19.09 0.47
C ALA A 19 11.04 -17.67 0.80
N TRP A 20 9.74 -17.40 0.67
CA TRP A 20 9.10 -16.16 1.11
C TRP A 20 9.04 -16.13 2.64
N LYS A 21 9.77 -15.21 3.28
CA LYS A 21 9.85 -15.08 4.76
C LYS A 21 9.14 -13.86 5.35
N LYS A 22 8.39 -13.08 4.55
CA LYS A 22 7.90 -11.75 4.94
C LYS A 22 6.38 -11.50 4.74
N GLU A 23 5.55 -12.54 4.55
CA GLU A 23 4.07 -12.46 4.47
C GLU A 23 3.38 -12.59 5.84
N VAL A 24 3.85 -11.90 6.86
CA VAL A 24 3.02 -11.72 8.06
C VAL A 24 2.99 -10.23 8.29
N ALA A 25 1.79 -9.64 8.33
CA ALA A 25 1.60 -8.28 8.80
C ALA A 25 2.43 -8.12 10.08
N VAL A 26 3.43 -7.24 10.03
CA VAL A 26 4.42 -7.17 11.10
C VAL A 26 3.88 -6.26 12.20
N GLY A 27 3.63 -6.84 13.37
CA GLY A 27 3.11 -6.12 14.52
C GLY A 27 1.96 -6.89 15.16
N PRO A 28 1.49 -6.46 16.33
CA PRO A 28 0.29 -7.02 16.94
C PRO A 28 -0.94 -6.83 16.04
N GLU A 29 -1.96 -7.66 16.25
CA GLU A 29 -3.21 -7.72 15.45
C GLU A 29 -4.04 -6.43 15.47
N ASP A 30 -3.67 -5.46 16.30
CA ASP A 30 -4.27 -4.13 16.45
C ASP A 30 -3.46 -3.01 15.77
N THR A 31 -2.30 -3.33 15.17
CA THR A 31 -1.48 -2.36 14.43
C THR A 31 -2.33 -1.67 13.36
N GLY A 32 -2.34 -0.34 13.40
CA GLY A 32 -3.11 0.54 12.51
C GLY A 32 -4.62 0.56 12.76
N LEU A 33 -5.21 -0.41 13.49
CA LEU A 33 -6.66 -0.43 13.71
C LEU A 33 -7.15 0.69 14.61
N TYR A 34 -6.29 1.30 15.41
CA TYR A 34 -6.64 2.50 16.17
C TYR A 34 -7.05 3.67 15.25
N LEU A 35 -6.68 3.62 13.96
CA LEU A 35 -7.10 4.58 12.94
C LEU A 35 -8.55 4.38 12.47
N PHE A 36 -9.11 3.19 12.70
CA PHE A 36 -10.46 2.80 12.28
C PHE A 36 -11.27 2.29 13.47
N SER A 37 -12.13 3.16 14.02
CA SER A 37 -13.11 2.69 15.01
C SER A 37 -14.16 1.79 14.33
N GLY A 38 -14.67 0.76 15.02
CA GLY A 38 -15.72 -0.10 14.46
C GLY A 38 -17.06 0.61 14.22
N GLU A 39 -17.21 1.81 14.75
CA GLU A 39 -18.37 2.70 14.57
C GLU A 39 -18.10 3.80 13.52
N ALA A 40 -16.91 3.82 12.91
CA ALA A 40 -16.54 4.85 11.94
C ALA A 40 -17.49 4.81 10.73
N SER A 41 -17.93 5.98 10.31
CA SER A 41 -18.68 6.16 9.08
C SER A 41 -17.80 5.94 7.85
N ALA A 42 -18.44 5.68 6.72
CA ALA A 42 -17.75 5.57 5.44
C ALA A 42 -16.98 6.87 5.11
N GLU A 43 -17.53 8.02 5.48
CA GLU A 43 -16.85 9.31 5.33
C GLU A 43 -15.54 9.36 6.12
N GLU A 44 -15.58 9.03 7.40
CA GLU A 44 -14.40 9.04 8.27
C GLU A 44 -13.33 8.06 7.79
N VAL A 45 -13.73 6.86 7.37
CA VAL A 45 -12.80 5.88 6.78
C VAL A 45 -12.08 6.43 5.55
N ILE A 46 -12.81 7.09 4.64
CA ILE A 46 -12.23 7.65 3.42
C ILE A 46 -11.26 8.79 3.77
N VAL A 47 -11.60 9.62 4.75
CA VAL A 47 -10.71 10.67 5.24
C VAL A 47 -9.44 10.10 5.86
N THR A 48 -9.56 9.05 6.68
CA THR A 48 -8.40 8.35 7.25
C THR A 48 -7.54 7.73 6.16
N GLY A 49 -8.15 6.99 5.21
CA GLY A 49 -7.44 6.38 4.08
C GLY A 49 -6.66 7.42 3.28
N PHE A 50 -7.29 8.56 2.97
CA PHE A 50 -6.62 9.63 2.22
C PHE A 50 -5.39 10.18 2.94
N GLY A 51 -5.48 10.32 4.28
CA GLY A 51 -4.33 10.70 5.10
C GLY A 51 -3.19 9.68 5.06
N LEU A 52 -3.51 8.39 4.94
CA LEU A 52 -2.55 7.29 4.81
C LEU A 52 -1.84 7.29 3.45
N GLU A 53 -2.60 7.44 2.36
CA GLU A 53 -2.05 7.56 1.00
C GLU A 53 -1.13 8.78 0.88
N MET A 54 -1.57 9.92 1.42
CA MET A 54 -0.77 11.15 1.42
C MET A 54 0.55 10.97 2.17
N GLY A 55 0.52 10.35 3.36
CA GLY A 55 1.74 10.10 4.12
C GLY A 55 2.69 9.15 3.39
N LEU A 56 2.16 8.13 2.70
CA LEU A 56 2.96 7.22 1.89
C LEU A 56 3.56 7.92 0.65
N ARG A 57 2.79 8.78 -0.01
CA ARG A 57 3.30 9.61 -1.10
C ARG A 57 4.45 10.50 -0.65
N ASP A 58 4.27 11.21 0.47
CA ASP A 58 5.28 12.12 1.02
C ASP A 58 6.55 11.36 1.42
N PHE A 59 6.40 10.15 1.96
CA PHE A 59 7.51 9.24 2.20
C PHE A 59 8.28 8.92 0.91
N TYR A 60 7.60 8.50 -0.15
CA TYR A 60 8.27 8.17 -1.42
C TYR A 60 8.95 9.39 -2.06
N LEU A 61 8.32 10.57 -2.02
CA LEU A 61 8.93 11.82 -2.49
C LEU A 61 10.18 12.19 -1.67
N SER A 62 10.12 11.98 -0.35
CA SER A 62 11.28 12.16 0.53
C SER A 62 12.40 11.19 0.16
N MET A 63 12.12 9.91 -0.05
CA MET A 63 13.13 8.94 -0.48
C MET A 63 13.71 9.29 -1.86
N GLN A 64 12.86 9.68 -2.81
CA GLN A 64 13.28 10.14 -4.13
C GLN A 64 14.30 11.28 -4.06
N ALA A 65 14.10 12.25 -3.15
CA ALA A 65 15.02 13.37 -2.96
C ALA A 65 16.36 12.96 -2.32
N ASN A 66 16.40 11.84 -1.61
CA ASN A 66 17.55 11.41 -0.79
C ASN A 66 18.37 10.26 -1.41
N VAL A 67 17.97 9.72 -2.56
CA VAL A 67 18.72 8.67 -3.26
C VAL A 67 19.64 9.23 -4.35
N SER A 68 20.75 8.54 -4.55
CA SER A 68 21.81 8.93 -5.50
C SER A 68 21.60 8.32 -6.87
N ARG A 69 21.17 7.06 -6.96
CA ARG A 69 20.98 6.37 -8.25
C ARG A 69 19.73 6.86 -8.96
N ASP A 70 19.87 7.16 -10.26
CA ASP A 70 18.76 7.61 -11.11
C ASP A 70 17.62 6.58 -11.19
N ALA A 71 17.96 5.29 -11.19
CA ALA A 71 16.99 4.21 -11.24
C ALA A 71 16.12 4.17 -9.96
N ALA A 72 16.76 4.23 -8.78
CA ALA A 72 16.07 4.33 -7.49
C ALA A 72 15.21 5.60 -7.41
N ARG A 73 15.75 6.74 -7.85
CA ARG A 73 15.01 8.02 -7.90
C ARG A 73 13.78 7.91 -8.79
N SER A 74 13.92 7.32 -9.97
CA SER A 74 12.79 7.12 -10.90
C SER A 74 11.74 6.20 -10.29
N LEU A 75 12.16 5.11 -9.63
CA LEU A 75 11.25 4.17 -9.01
C LEU A 75 10.45 4.79 -7.86
N PHE A 76 11.10 5.52 -6.94
CA PHE A 76 10.39 6.24 -5.88
C PHE A 76 9.41 7.28 -6.43
N GLY A 77 9.79 8.00 -7.50
CA GLY A 77 8.87 8.93 -8.15
C GLY A 77 7.65 8.25 -8.79
N LYS A 78 7.81 7.03 -9.34
CA LYS A 78 6.69 6.24 -9.85
C LYS A 78 5.77 5.78 -8.73
N LEU A 79 6.32 5.31 -7.61
CA LEU A 79 5.53 4.90 -6.44
C LEU A 79 4.74 6.10 -5.88
N ALA A 80 5.37 7.26 -5.70
CA ALA A 80 4.67 8.48 -5.30
C ALA A 80 3.53 8.88 -6.26
N ALA A 81 3.71 8.67 -7.57
CA ALA A 81 2.66 8.93 -8.56
C ALA A 81 1.51 7.91 -8.51
N ILE A 82 1.75 6.69 -8.03
CA ILE A 82 0.71 5.69 -7.79
C ILE A 82 -0.18 6.17 -6.63
N GLU A 83 0.41 6.58 -5.51
CA GLU A 83 -0.33 7.09 -4.33
C GLU A 83 -1.21 8.30 -4.65
N LEU A 84 -0.77 9.18 -5.55
CA LEU A 84 -1.60 10.29 -6.01
C LEU A 84 -2.90 9.79 -6.68
N ASN A 85 -2.87 8.66 -7.38
CA ASN A 85 -4.09 8.08 -7.96
C ASN A 85 -5.00 7.50 -6.87
N HIS A 86 -4.45 7.00 -5.75
CA HIS A 86 -5.25 6.55 -4.61
C HIS A 86 -5.95 7.73 -3.96
N GLU A 87 -5.24 8.84 -3.76
CA GLU A 87 -5.82 10.09 -3.26
C GLU A 87 -6.97 10.58 -4.16
N GLU A 88 -6.79 10.57 -5.48
CA GLU A 88 -7.85 10.92 -6.45
C GLU A 88 -9.04 9.97 -6.35
N ARG A 89 -8.78 8.65 -6.27
CA ARG A 89 -9.80 7.61 -6.11
C ARG A 89 -10.62 7.80 -4.83
N LEU A 90 -9.97 8.16 -3.73
CA LEU A 90 -10.61 8.40 -2.44
C LEU A 90 -11.43 9.69 -2.43
N VAL A 91 -10.99 10.73 -3.13
CA VAL A 91 -11.81 11.94 -3.35
C VAL A 91 -13.07 11.61 -4.16
N ASP A 92 -12.95 10.80 -5.21
CA ASP A 92 -14.11 10.33 -5.98
C ASP A 92 -15.07 9.51 -5.11
N LEU A 93 -14.52 8.58 -4.31
CA LEU A 93 -15.32 7.77 -3.39
C LEU A 93 -16.02 8.60 -2.31
N TYR A 94 -15.35 9.64 -1.79
CA TYR A 94 -15.95 10.59 -0.86
C TYR A 94 -17.16 11.28 -1.47
N LYS A 95 -17.04 11.73 -2.72
CA LYS A 95 -18.13 12.35 -3.46
C LYS A 95 -19.28 11.38 -3.69
N GLU A 96 -19.00 10.12 -4.01
CA GLU A 96 -20.03 9.08 -4.17
C GLU A 96 -20.80 8.83 -2.86
N VAL A 97 -20.10 8.80 -1.73
CA VAL A 97 -20.70 8.51 -0.41
C VAL A 97 -21.45 9.71 0.17
N THR A 98 -20.89 10.92 0.07
CA THR A 98 -21.41 12.11 0.76
C THR A 98 -22.20 13.05 -0.14
N GLY A 99 -22.06 12.92 -1.46
CA GLY A 99 -22.55 13.89 -2.45
C GLY A 99 -21.74 15.18 -2.53
N ASN A 100 -20.74 15.37 -1.65
CA ASN A 100 -19.90 16.57 -1.62
C ASN A 100 -18.68 16.39 -2.52
N ALA A 101 -18.52 17.28 -3.49
CA ALA A 101 -17.32 17.31 -4.33
C ALA A 101 -16.28 18.23 -3.68
N LEU A 102 -15.12 17.66 -3.34
CA LEU A 102 -13.94 18.39 -2.89
C LEU A 102 -12.82 18.19 -3.91
N THR A 103 -11.96 19.19 -4.05
CA THR A 103 -10.68 19.03 -4.74
C THR A 103 -9.69 18.29 -3.83
N LEU A 104 -8.66 17.67 -4.43
CA LEU A 104 -7.52 17.10 -3.68
C LEU A 104 -6.97 18.09 -2.64
N GLN A 105 -6.84 19.37 -3.01
CA GLN A 105 -6.29 20.39 -2.11
C GLN A 105 -7.21 20.69 -0.93
N GLU A 106 -8.53 20.72 -1.14
CA GLU A 106 -9.50 20.91 -0.07
C GLU A 106 -9.57 19.69 0.85
N PHE A 107 -9.45 18.49 0.27
CA PHE A 107 -9.39 17.26 1.02
C PHE A 107 -8.14 17.18 1.89
N ALA A 108 -6.98 17.54 1.32
CA ALA A 108 -5.72 17.58 2.03
C ALA A 108 -5.72 18.51 3.25
N LYS A 109 -6.45 19.63 3.19
CA LYS A 109 -6.62 20.54 4.33
C LYS A 109 -7.40 19.92 5.50
N LYS A 110 -8.14 18.83 5.28
CA LYS A 110 -8.82 18.09 6.36
C LYS A 110 -7.87 17.17 7.13
N ILE A 111 -6.68 16.90 6.58
CA ILE A 111 -5.68 16.04 7.21
C ILE A 111 -4.79 16.92 8.10
N ALA A 112 -4.90 16.74 9.41
CA ALA A 112 -4.10 17.49 10.38
C ALA A 112 -2.65 16.98 10.41
N GLU A 113 -2.46 15.66 10.43
CA GLU A 113 -1.14 15.00 10.40
C GLU A 113 -1.27 13.68 9.60
N PRO A 114 -0.65 13.57 8.41
CA PRO A 114 -0.66 12.33 7.65
C PRO A 114 0.18 11.25 8.35
N SER A 115 -0.33 10.03 8.37
CA SER A 115 0.43 8.82 8.76
C SER A 115 0.74 8.03 7.48
N MET A 116 1.73 7.13 7.48
CA MET A 116 1.88 6.29 6.28
C MET A 116 0.89 5.14 6.29
N GLU A 117 0.54 4.69 5.10
CA GLU A 117 -0.22 3.46 4.87
C GLU A 117 0.37 2.23 5.60
N GLY A 118 -0.51 1.34 6.03
CA GLY A 118 -0.18 0.25 6.96
C GLY A 118 -0.04 0.68 8.43
N GLY A 119 -0.18 1.97 8.74
CA GLY A 119 -0.29 2.50 10.10
C GLY A 119 1.04 2.63 10.86
N LEU A 120 2.16 2.74 10.15
CA LEU A 120 3.49 3.01 10.71
C LEU A 120 4.01 4.37 10.21
N THR A 121 4.98 4.93 10.90
CA THR A 121 5.74 6.12 10.46
C THR A 121 6.87 5.75 9.50
N THR A 122 7.40 6.75 8.80
CA THR A 122 8.59 6.62 7.94
C THR A 122 9.77 6.01 8.70
N GLU A 123 10.07 6.53 9.89
CA GLU A 123 11.16 6.06 10.72
C GLU A 123 10.96 4.60 11.13
N GLU A 124 9.74 4.19 11.46
CA GLU A 124 9.43 2.82 11.83
C GLU A 124 9.63 1.84 10.67
N TYR A 125 9.18 2.19 9.46
CA TYR A 125 9.44 1.37 8.26
C TYR A 125 10.94 1.25 7.98
N LEU A 126 11.68 2.36 8.01
CA LEU A 126 13.11 2.35 7.74
C LEU A 126 13.91 1.56 8.78
N GLN A 127 13.57 1.70 10.06
CA GLN A 127 14.22 0.96 11.14
C GLN A 127 13.89 -0.54 11.10
N ARG A 128 12.66 -0.89 10.74
CA ARG A 128 12.17 -2.28 10.71
C ARG A 128 12.71 -3.06 9.54
N TYR A 129 12.73 -2.47 8.33
CA TYR A 129 13.11 -3.20 7.12
C TYR A 129 14.59 -3.05 6.75
N LYS A 130 15.28 -2.01 7.23
CA LYS A 130 16.72 -1.73 6.97
C LYS A 130 17.11 -1.93 5.51
N ILE A 131 16.30 -1.42 4.59
CA ILE A 131 16.52 -1.64 3.17
C ILE A 131 17.71 -0.85 2.63
N ASP A 132 18.34 -1.38 1.59
CA ASP A 132 19.14 -0.61 0.66
C ASP A 132 18.23 0.24 -0.23
N LYS A 133 18.15 1.54 0.09
CA LYS A 133 17.34 2.52 -0.65
C LYS A 133 17.85 2.79 -2.07
N GLU A 134 19.01 2.28 -2.44
CA GLU A 134 19.60 2.41 -3.77
C GLU A 134 19.30 1.17 -4.64
N SER A 135 18.77 0.10 -4.06
CA SER A 135 18.43 -1.15 -4.73
C SER A 135 16.96 -1.18 -5.17
N GLU A 136 16.71 -1.19 -6.48
CA GLU A 136 15.34 -1.26 -7.02
C GLU A 136 14.56 -2.47 -6.50
N LEU A 137 15.24 -3.61 -6.34
CA LEU A 137 14.64 -4.83 -5.78
C LEU A 137 14.18 -4.64 -4.33
N GLU A 138 14.98 -3.97 -3.50
CA GLU A 138 14.62 -3.72 -2.10
C GLU A 138 13.56 -2.64 -1.95
N ILE A 139 13.56 -1.63 -2.83
CA ILE A 139 12.51 -0.61 -2.90
C ILE A 139 11.17 -1.25 -3.26
N LEU A 140 11.13 -2.08 -4.31
CA LEU A 140 9.92 -2.80 -4.71
C LEU A 140 9.43 -3.76 -3.63
N SER A 141 10.37 -4.43 -2.94
CA SER A 141 10.05 -5.31 -1.82
C SER A 141 9.46 -4.54 -0.63
N LEU A 142 9.94 -3.31 -0.37
CA LEU A 142 9.35 -2.44 0.64
C LEU A 142 7.94 -2.01 0.24
N ALA A 143 7.74 -1.54 -0.99
CA ALA A 143 6.42 -1.13 -1.48
C ALA A 143 5.40 -2.27 -1.34
N MET A 144 5.74 -3.47 -1.80
CA MET A 144 4.88 -4.65 -1.67
C MET A 144 4.54 -4.99 -0.20
N ALA A 145 5.48 -4.76 0.73
CA ALA A 145 5.23 -5.01 2.15
C ALA A 145 4.27 -3.98 2.77
N ILE A 146 4.36 -2.71 2.35
CA ILE A 146 3.45 -1.63 2.78
C ILE A 146 2.04 -1.94 2.28
N GLU A 147 1.90 -2.24 1.00
CA GLU A 147 0.65 -2.62 0.33
C GLU A 147 -0.01 -3.84 0.99
N ALA A 148 0.79 -4.86 1.34
CA ALA A 148 0.31 -6.03 2.05
C ALA A 148 -0.19 -5.69 3.47
N GLN A 149 0.48 -4.79 4.18
CA GLN A 149 0.02 -4.30 5.49
C GLN A 149 -1.25 -3.48 5.38
N ALA A 150 -1.38 -2.65 4.36
CA ALA A 150 -2.60 -1.89 4.09
C ALA A 150 -3.78 -2.80 3.74
N LEU A 151 -3.58 -3.77 2.85
CA LEU A 151 -4.56 -4.79 2.52
C LEU A 151 -5.08 -5.50 3.79
N ASP A 152 -4.17 -5.95 4.65
CA ASP A 152 -4.52 -6.59 5.91
C ASP A 152 -5.27 -5.64 6.86
N LEU A 153 -4.82 -4.39 6.98
CA LEU A 153 -5.46 -3.36 7.80
C LEU A 153 -6.89 -3.08 7.35
N TYR A 154 -7.11 -2.78 6.07
CA TYR A 154 -8.44 -2.49 5.53
C TYR A 154 -9.35 -3.72 5.58
N SER A 155 -8.82 -4.93 5.37
CA SER A 155 -9.58 -6.17 5.50
C SER A 155 -10.07 -6.39 6.93
N ARG A 156 -9.19 -6.25 7.93
CA ARG A 156 -9.57 -6.35 9.35
C ARG A 156 -10.54 -5.26 9.77
N ALA A 157 -10.36 -4.02 9.29
CA ALA A 157 -11.28 -2.93 9.56
C ALA A 157 -12.68 -3.23 8.96
N ALA A 158 -12.74 -3.79 7.75
CA ALA A 158 -14.01 -4.17 7.12
C ALA A 158 -14.75 -5.24 7.94
N GLU A 159 -14.04 -6.26 8.44
CA GLU A 159 -14.61 -7.31 9.29
C GLU A 159 -15.16 -6.76 10.61
N LYS A 160 -14.51 -5.74 11.19
CA LYS A 160 -14.93 -5.09 12.45
C LYS A 160 -16.03 -4.04 12.26
N SER A 161 -16.27 -3.59 11.03
CA SER A 161 -17.25 -2.53 10.75
C SER A 161 -18.68 -3.01 10.92
N LYS A 162 -19.47 -2.26 11.71
CA LYS A 162 -20.90 -2.51 11.93
C LYS A 162 -21.79 -1.90 10.85
N ASP A 163 -21.28 -0.94 10.08
CA ASP A 163 -22.01 -0.29 9.00
C ASP A 163 -21.70 -0.94 7.64
N ASP A 164 -22.74 -1.29 6.90
CA ASP A 164 -22.58 -1.99 5.61
C ASP A 164 -21.99 -1.10 4.52
N ALA A 165 -22.20 0.22 4.56
CA ALA A 165 -21.61 1.14 3.60
C ALA A 165 -20.12 1.32 3.88
N THR A 166 -19.74 1.53 5.15
CA THR A 166 -18.35 1.56 5.59
C THR A 166 -17.63 0.26 5.23
N ARG A 167 -18.24 -0.90 5.48
CA ARG A 167 -17.66 -2.20 5.12
C ARG A 167 -17.35 -2.31 3.64
N ARG A 168 -18.26 -1.86 2.76
CA ARG A 168 -18.04 -1.90 1.30
C ARG A 168 -16.90 -0.99 0.87
N VAL A 169 -16.81 0.21 1.44
CA VAL A 169 -15.71 1.15 1.19
C VAL A 169 -14.37 0.51 1.57
N LEU A 170 -14.26 -0.03 2.79
CA LEU A 170 -13.04 -0.70 3.25
C LEU A 170 -12.65 -1.90 2.36
N GLN A 171 -13.62 -2.70 1.94
CA GLN A 171 -13.39 -3.82 1.02
C GLN A 171 -12.93 -3.37 -0.37
N GLN A 172 -13.40 -2.21 -0.83
CA GLN A 172 -12.99 -1.64 -2.10
C GLN A 172 -11.54 -1.17 -2.04
N ILE A 173 -11.14 -0.44 -0.99
CA ILE A 173 -9.75 -0.01 -0.79
C ILE A 173 -8.83 -1.23 -0.67
N ALA A 174 -9.21 -2.23 0.15
CA ALA A 174 -8.48 -3.49 0.25
C ALA A 174 -8.32 -4.22 -1.12
N ALA A 175 -9.29 -4.09 -2.02
CA ALA A 175 -9.19 -4.69 -3.35
C ALA A 175 -8.22 -3.94 -4.27
N ASP A 176 -8.11 -2.62 -4.10
CA ASP A 176 -7.15 -1.78 -4.82
C ASP A 176 -5.71 -2.18 -4.44
N GLU A 177 -5.40 -2.32 -3.14
CA GLU A 177 -4.05 -2.75 -2.68
C GLU A 177 -3.68 -4.15 -3.16
N ARG A 178 -4.67 -5.06 -3.22
CA ARG A 178 -4.45 -6.40 -3.80
C ARG A 178 -4.04 -6.32 -5.28
N SER A 179 -4.62 -5.40 -6.03
CA SER A 179 -4.25 -5.16 -7.43
C SER A 179 -2.85 -4.57 -7.53
N HIS A 180 -2.44 -3.67 -6.63
CA HIS A 180 -1.08 -3.12 -6.60
C HIS A 180 -0.03 -4.18 -6.30
N ILE A 181 -0.25 -5.03 -5.29
CA ILE A 181 0.62 -6.17 -4.99
C ILE A 181 0.83 -7.05 -6.24
N ALA A 182 -0.26 -7.36 -6.97
CA ALA A 182 -0.15 -8.17 -8.18
C ALA A 182 0.68 -7.50 -9.28
N ARG A 183 0.56 -6.18 -9.44
CA ARG A 183 1.35 -5.40 -10.42
C ARG A 183 2.82 -5.30 -10.02
N LEU A 184 3.09 -5.04 -8.74
CA LEU A 184 4.46 -4.98 -8.20
C LEU A 184 5.16 -6.33 -8.32
N ALA A 185 4.46 -7.44 -8.05
CA ALA A 185 4.97 -8.79 -8.25
C ALA A 185 5.33 -9.07 -9.72
N ALA A 186 4.45 -8.70 -10.66
CA ALA A 186 4.74 -8.85 -12.08
C ALA A 186 5.97 -8.03 -12.52
N PHE A 187 6.10 -6.80 -12.03
CA PHE A 187 7.26 -5.96 -12.32
C PHE A 187 8.57 -6.54 -11.73
N LEU A 188 8.51 -7.10 -10.51
CA LEU A 188 9.63 -7.79 -9.89
C LEU A 188 10.11 -9.00 -10.71
N ASP A 189 9.18 -9.80 -11.22
CA ASP A 189 9.49 -10.96 -12.07
C ASP A 189 10.18 -10.54 -13.38
N GLU A 190 9.72 -9.44 -13.99
CA GLU A 190 10.35 -8.88 -15.20
C GLU A 190 11.79 -8.39 -14.95
N GLN A 191 12.04 -7.73 -13.82
CA GLN A 191 13.38 -7.26 -13.44
C GLN A 191 14.35 -8.42 -13.16
N GLN A 192 13.89 -9.48 -12.52
CA GLN A 192 14.72 -10.67 -12.26
C GLN A 192 15.04 -11.47 -13.52
N ALA A 193 14.21 -11.39 -14.55
CA ALA A 193 14.46 -12.06 -15.83
C ALA A 193 15.53 -11.37 -16.70
N LEU A 194 15.95 -10.14 -16.34
CA LEU A 194 16.95 -9.33 -17.05
C LEU A 194 18.37 -9.43 -16.47
N VAL A 195 18.56 -10.19 -15.38
CA VAL A 195 19.85 -10.45 -14.71
C VAL A 195 20.29 -11.90 -14.93
#